data_AF-A0AA86PRF1-F1
#
_entry.id   AF-A0AA86PRF1-F1
#
_cell.length_a   1.000
_cell.length_b   1.000
_cell.length_c   1.000
_cell.angle_alpha   90.00
_cell.angle_beta   90.00
_cell.angle_gamma   90.00
#
_symmetry.space_group_name_H-M   'P 1'
#
loop_
_entity.id
_entity.type
_entity.pdbx_description
1 polymer ?
#
loop_
_entity_poly.entity_id
_entity_poly.type
_entity_poly.pdbx_seq_one_letter_code
_entity_poly.pdbx_strand_id
1 'polypeptide(L)'
;MIKDLNGYYFQFCNNILVLELNDDNDEDNEEFRILKLIDNQETQLILNASELQMLPFITCGVLILCNDDATTFIDMMTFKVVSLPTREVFKLEQIHEILELSNSGLQLKKEILIEIFGEEFPNQIKQCYDSYIQDQINNFPIYSQNCNQLLTFSVLHQYFSDLDLDRKDKISQNITSLTNKIRSHEETLNNKLEMASQLLNKAVSQLDLLSSVEVCQ
;
A
#
# COMPACT_ATOMS: atom_id res chain seq x y z
N MET A 1 -1.48 3.06 12.67
CA MET A 1 -0.83 1.93 13.34
C MET A 1 -1.63 0.71 12.95
N ILE A 2 -1.06 -0.14 12.10
CA ILE A 2 -1.62 -1.48 11.81
C ILE A 2 -1.46 -2.25 13.14
N LYS A 3 -2.49 -2.96 13.61
CA LYS A 3 -2.31 -3.90 14.73
C LYS A 3 -1.20 -4.87 14.33
N ASP A 4 -0.27 -5.19 15.23
CA ASP A 4 0.83 -6.12 14.97
C ASP A 4 0.26 -7.51 14.61
N LEU A 5 -0.06 -7.70 13.32
CA LEU A 5 -0.43 -8.98 12.74
C LEU A 5 0.87 -9.77 12.61
N ASN A 6 1.03 -10.77 13.47
CA ASN A 6 2.14 -11.71 13.42
C ASN A 6 1.90 -12.69 12.26
N GLY A 7 2.57 -12.47 11.13
CA GLY A 7 2.38 -13.32 9.96
C GLY A 7 3.32 -12.99 8.81
N TYR A 8 3.29 -13.85 7.79
CA TYR A 8 3.97 -13.62 6.53
C TYR A 8 3.05 -12.87 5.56
N TYR A 9 3.57 -11.81 4.95
CA TYR A 9 2.82 -10.95 4.04
C TYR A 9 3.16 -11.27 2.60
N PHE A 10 2.13 -11.49 1.80
CA PHE A 10 2.23 -11.77 0.38
C PHE A 10 1.51 -10.67 -0.38
N GLN A 11 2.22 -9.94 -1.24
CA GLN A 11 1.67 -8.83 -2.00
C GLN A 11 1.71 -9.11 -3.51
N PHE A 12 0.59 -8.85 -4.18
CA PHE A 12 0.55 -8.69 -5.61
C PHE A 12 -0.27 -7.45 -5.98
N CYS A 13 0.37 -6.47 -6.61
CA CYS A 13 -0.21 -5.15 -6.86
C CYS A 13 -0.75 -4.53 -5.55
N ASN A 14 -2.03 -4.16 -5.50
CA ASN A 14 -2.67 -3.60 -4.32
C ASN A 14 -3.25 -4.67 -3.37
N ASN A 15 -3.17 -5.95 -3.71
CA ASN A 15 -3.74 -7.02 -2.92
C ASN A 15 -2.69 -7.62 -1.99
N ILE A 16 -3.02 -7.66 -0.69
CA ILE A 16 -2.15 -8.21 0.35
C ILE A 16 -2.87 -9.37 1.02
N LEU A 17 -2.22 -10.54 1.03
CA LEU A 17 -2.57 -11.68 1.84
C LEU A 17 -1.63 -11.78 3.03
N VAL A 18 -2.15 -12.23 4.16
CA VAL A 18 -1.41 -12.48 5.39
C VAL A 18 -1.59 -13.94 5.74
N LEU A 19 -0.50 -14.68 5.85
CA LEU A 19 -0.46 -15.98 6.52
C LEU A 19 -0.23 -15.74 8.00
N GLU A 20 -1.29 -15.85 8.77
CA GLU A 20 -1.28 -15.76 10.22
C GLU A 20 -1.05 -17.16 10.81
N LEU A 21 -0.05 -17.26 11.70
CA LEU A 21 0.22 -18.44 12.51
C LEU A 21 -0.58 -18.30 13.81
N ASN A 22 -1.53 -19.19 14.04
CA ASN A 22 -2.32 -19.15 15.26
C ASN A 22 -1.55 -19.84 16.40
N ASP A 23 -0.84 -19.06 17.20
CA ASP A 23 -0.06 -19.52 18.37
C ASP A 23 -0.97 -19.66 19.61
N ASP A 24 -2.04 -20.44 19.49
CA ASP A 24 -3.01 -20.65 20.57
C ASP A 24 -2.50 -21.69 21.59
N ASN A 25 -1.26 -21.60 22.10
CA ASN A 25 -0.64 -22.40 23.19
C ASN A 25 -0.77 -23.95 23.15
N ASP A 26 -1.46 -24.54 22.19
CA ASP A 26 -1.53 -25.97 21.94
C ASP A 26 -0.43 -26.30 20.93
N GLU A 27 0.75 -26.71 21.45
CA GLU A 27 1.95 -27.09 20.68
C GLU A 27 1.68 -28.17 19.61
N ASP A 28 0.52 -28.84 19.66
CA ASP A 28 0.14 -29.92 18.77
C ASP A 28 -0.83 -29.50 17.64
N ASN A 29 -1.28 -28.23 17.57
CA ASN A 29 -2.23 -27.76 16.56
C ASN A 29 -1.84 -26.38 15.99
N GLU A 30 -0.81 -26.34 15.14
CA GLU A 30 -0.51 -25.17 14.32
C GLU A 30 -1.62 -24.99 13.25
N GLU A 31 -2.60 -24.15 13.55
CA GLU A 31 -3.58 -23.70 12.56
C GLU A 31 -3.06 -22.48 11.79
N PHE A 32 -3.19 -22.54 10.47
CA PHE A 32 -2.80 -21.46 9.58
C PHE A 32 -4.03 -20.77 9.01
N ARG A 33 -4.00 -19.43 9.00
CA ARG A 33 -5.06 -18.62 8.39
C ARG A 33 -4.49 -17.77 7.27
N ILE A 34 -5.13 -17.84 6.10
CA ILE A 34 -4.91 -16.88 5.03
C ILE A 34 -5.96 -15.79 5.17
N LEU A 35 -5.51 -14.58 5.42
CA LEU A 35 -6.33 -13.39 5.55
C LEU A 35 -6.05 -12.44 4.39
N LYS A 36 -7.08 -11.82 3.84
CA LYS A 36 -6.96 -10.65 2.96
C LYS A 36 -6.93 -9.40 3.83
N LEU A 37 -5.94 -8.53 3.61
CA LEU A 37 -5.95 -7.19 4.17
C LEU A 37 -6.84 -6.30 3.30
N ILE A 38 -7.96 -5.80 3.85
CA ILE A 38 -8.88 -4.91 3.13
C ILE A 38 -8.39 -3.47 3.25
N ASP A 39 -8.05 -3.05 4.46
CA ASP A 39 -7.54 -1.73 4.82
C ASP A 39 -6.54 -1.87 5.98
N ASN A 40 -5.88 -0.78 6.38
CA ASN A 40 -4.84 -0.73 7.43
C ASN A 40 -5.24 -1.33 8.80
N GLN A 41 -6.47 -1.80 9.00
CA GLN A 41 -6.98 -2.33 10.26
C GLN A 41 -7.97 -3.50 10.10
N GLU A 42 -8.39 -3.87 8.88
CA GLU A 42 -9.42 -4.88 8.67
C GLU A 42 -8.90 -6.05 7.84
N THR A 43 -9.13 -7.25 8.35
CA THR A 43 -8.79 -8.52 7.69
C THR A 43 -10.04 -9.32 7.38
N GLN A 44 -10.01 -10.03 6.25
CA GLN A 44 -11.05 -10.96 5.83
C GLN A 44 -10.45 -12.35 5.68
N LEU A 45 -11.03 -13.34 6.36
CA LEU A 45 -10.61 -14.73 6.20
C LEU A 45 -10.87 -15.22 4.77
N ILE A 46 -9.82 -15.77 4.15
CA ILE A 46 -9.87 -16.41 2.83
C ILE A 46 -9.85 -17.93 2.97
N LEU A 47 -8.97 -18.46 3.82
CA LEU A 47 -8.79 -19.89 4.00
C LEU A 47 -8.31 -20.20 5.42
N ASN A 48 -8.94 -21.18 6.06
CA ASN A 48 -8.36 -21.89 7.20
C ASN A 48 -7.67 -23.15 6.64
N ALA A 49 -6.39 -23.30 6.90
CA ALA A 49 -5.62 -24.47 6.52
C ALA A 49 -5.12 -25.17 7.80
N SER A 50 -5.60 -26.38 8.02
CA SER A 50 -4.99 -27.31 8.98
C SER A 50 -3.75 -27.90 8.30
N GLU A 51 -2.59 -27.73 8.91
CA GLU A 51 -1.31 -28.29 8.47
C GLU A 51 -0.78 -27.73 7.13
N LEU A 52 0.10 -26.73 7.21
CA LEU A 52 0.90 -26.25 6.09
C LEU A 52 2.31 -26.84 6.20
N GLN A 53 2.57 -27.91 5.45
CA GLN A 53 3.88 -28.57 5.46
C GLN A 53 4.93 -27.85 4.62
N MET A 54 4.53 -26.90 3.75
CA MET A 54 5.44 -26.25 2.82
C MET A 54 5.36 -24.73 2.80
N LEU A 55 6.50 -24.15 2.38
CA LEU A 55 6.71 -22.73 2.17
C LEU A 55 5.68 -22.13 1.20
N PRO A 56 4.95 -21.07 1.61
CA PRO A 56 4.09 -20.31 0.71
C PRO A 56 4.95 -19.66 -0.38
N PHE A 57 4.56 -19.87 -1.63
CA PHE A 57 5.25 -19.30 -2.79
C PHE A 57 4.31 -18.37 -3.55
N ILE A 58 4.72 -17.13 -3.80
CA ILE A 58 3.98 -16.21 -4.67
C ILE A 58 4.54 -16.25 -6.08
N THR A 59 3.65 -16.46 -7.04
CA THR A 59 3.91 -16.29 -8.47
C THR A 59 2.98 -15.26 -9.05
N CYS A 60 3.47 -14.04 -9.32
CA CYS A 60 2.75 -12.97 -10.03
C CYS A 60 1.21 -13.04 -9.98
N GLY A 61 0.63 -12.94 -8.77
CA GLY A 61 -0.82 -12.94 -8.56
C GLY A 61 -1.44 -14.27 -8.15
N VAL A 62 -0.64 -15.31 -7.88
CA VAL A 62 -1.08 -16.58 -7.30
C VAL A 62 -0.25 -16.90 -6.07
N LEU A 63 -0.92 -17.20 -4.96
CA LEU A 63 -0.29 -17.80 -3.78
C LEU A 63 -0.48 -19.32 -3.86
N ILE A 64 0.61 -20.07 -3.73
CA ILE A 64 0.62 -21.53 -3.78
C ILE A 64 0.95 -22.07 -2.38
N LEU A 65 0.09 -22.98 -1.92
CA LEU A 65 0.19 -23.68 -0.64
C LEU A 65 0.19 -25.18 -0.94
N CYS A 66 1.26 -25.89 -0.61
CA CYS A 66 1.34 -27.33 -0.86
C CYS A 66 1.24 -28.10 0.46
N ASN A 67 0.51 -29.21 0.44
CA ASN A 67 0.62 -30.28 1.43
C ASN A 67 0.77 -31.63 0.70
N ASP A 68 1.00 -32.71 1.45
CA ASP A 68 1.20 -34.05 0.90
C ASP A 68 0.05 -34.52 -0.03
N ASP A 69 -1.18 -34.12 0.26
CA ASP A 69 -2.39 -34.61 -0.42
C ASP A 69 -2.86 -33.70 -1.57
N ALA A 70 -2.69 -32.39 -1.43
CA ALA A 70 -3.25 -31.36 -2.28
C ALA A 70 -2.37 -30.10 -2.39
N THR A 71 -2.39 -29.51 -3.58
CA THR A 71 -1.84 -28.18 -3.85
C THR A 71 -2.99 -27.19 -3.96
N THR A 72 -2.97 -26.18 -3.11
CA THR A 72 -3.95 -25.11 -3.07
C THR A 72 -3.38 -23.85 -3.71
N PHE A 73 -4.09 -23.33 -4.70
CA PHE A 73 -3.79 -22.12 -5.44
C PHE A 73 -4.81 -21.05 -5.06
N ILE A 74 -4.32 -19.87 -4.68
CA ILE A 74 -5.15 -18.72 -4.34
C ILE A 74 -4.86 -17.63 -5.36
N ASP A 75 -5.86 -17.31 -6.17
CA ASP A 75 -5.83 -16.14 -7.04
C ASP A 75 -5.84 -14.88 -6.17
N MET A 76 -4.76 -14.10 -6.20
CA MET A 76 -4.62 -12.88 -5.40
C MET A 76 -5.39 -11.68 -5.95
N MET A 77 -6.00 -11.78 -7.15
CA MET A 77 -6.85 -10.74 -7.74
C MET A 77 -8.31 -10.90 -7.30
N THR A 78 -8.83 -12.13 -7.36
CA THR A 78 -10.22 -12.42 -7.01
C THR A 78 -10.41 -13.11 -5.65
N PHE A 79 -9.31 -13.56 -5.03
CA PHE A 79 -9.29 -14.37 -3.81
C PHE A 79 -9.96 -15.73 -3.96
N LYS A 80 -10.12 -16.21 -5.21
CA LYS A 80 -10.63 -17.54 -5.51
C LYS A 80 -9.59 -18.60 -5.10
N VAL A 81 -10.06 -19.59 -4.36
CA VAL A 81 -9.27 -20.75 -3.93
C VAL A 81 -9.55 -21.93 -4.85
N VAL A 82 -8.51 -22.58 -5.34
CA VAL A 82 -8.57 -23.81 -6.15
C VAL A 82 -7.63 -24.83 -5.55
N SER A 83 -8.14 -25.99 -5.15
CA SER A 83 -7.31 -27.09 -4.64
C SER A 83 -7.33 -28.26 -5.62
N LEU A 84 -6.14 -28.75 -5.97
CA LEU A 84 -5.94 -29.91 -6.83
C LEU A 84 -5.16 -30.99 -6.06
N PRO A 85 -5.34 -32.29 -6.35
CA PRO A 85 -4.47 -33.32 -5.81
C PRO A 85 -3.00 -33.01 -6.11
N THR A 86 -2.11 -33.21 -5.12
CA THR A 86 -0.67 -32.92 -5.31
C THR A 86 -0.10 -33.79 -6.42
N ARG A 87 0.45 -33.13 -7.44
CA ARG A 87 1.18 -33.76 -8.54
C ARG A 87 2.68 -33.60 -8.26
N GLU A 88 3.50 -34.50 -8.79
CA GLU A 88 4.98 -34.41 -8.73
C GLU A 88 5.47 -33.00 -9.10
N VAL A 89 4.95 -32.43 -10.19
CA VAL A 89 5.30 -31.07 -10.67
C VAL A 89 4.99 -29.93 -9.70
N PHE A 90 4.11 -30.15 -8.71
CA PHE A 90 3.76 -29.15 -7.68
C PHE A 90 4.56 -29.32 -6.38
N LYS A 91 5.39 -30.36 -6.27
CA LYS A 91 6.29 -30.54 -5.12
C LYS A 91 7.39 -29.48 -5.14
N LEU A 92 7.87 -29.10 -3.96
CA LEU A 92 8.84 -28.01 -3.79
C LEU A 92 10.09 -28.20 -4.65
N GLU A 93 10.53 -29.46 -4.77
CA GLU A 93 11.74 -29.83 -5.50
C GLU A 93 11.58 -29.64 -7.01
N GLN A 94 10.36 -29.72 -7.53
CA GLN A 94 10.04 -29.66 -8.96
C GLN A 94 9.28 -28.40 -9.37
N ILE A 95 8.86 -27.56 -8.42
CA ILE A 95 8.07 -26.36 -8.72
C ILE A 95 8.78 -25.44 -9.72
N HIS A 96 10.11 -25.40 -9.72
CA HIS A 96 10.90 -24.64 -10.68
C HIS A 96 10.65 -25.02 -12.15
N GLU A 97 10.20 -26.25 -12.44
CA GLU A 97 9.89 -26.73 -13.78
C GLU A 97 8.62 -26.11 -14.36
N ILE A 98 7.72 -25.65 -13.51
CA ILE A 98 6.45 -25.02 -13.89
C ILE A 98 6.48 -23.49 -13.76
N LEU A 99 7.65 -22.92 -13.49
CA LEU A 99 7.86 -21.47 -13.39
C LEU A 99 8.54 -20.91 -14.64
N GLU A 100 8.25 -19.65 -14.92
CA GLU A 100 8.89 -18.85 -15.96
C GLU A 100 9.06 -17.40 -15.49
N LEU A 101 10.02 -16.69 -16.09
CA LEU A 101 10.18 -15.26 -15.88
C LEU A 101 9.28 -14.50 -16.86
N SER A 102 8.52 -13.54 -16.34
CA SER A 102 7.68 -12.63 -17.11
C SER A 102 7.93 -11.17 -16.73
N ASN A 103 7.21 -10.25 -17.39
CA ASN A 103 7.32 -8.82 -17.13
C ASN A 103 6.93 -8.41 -15.70
N SER A 104 6.15 -9.25 -15.01
CA SER A 104 5.72 -9.04 -13.63
C SER A 104 6.60 -9.77 -12.59
N GLY A 105 7.60 -10.54 -13.04
CA GLY A 105 8.50 -11.33 -12.18
C GLY A 105 8.40 -12.83 -12.44
N LEU A 106 8.63 -13.64 -11.39
CA LEU A 106 8.55 -15.09 -11.47
C LEU A 106 7.08 -15.53 -11.42
N GLN A 107 6.62 -16.26 -12.43
CA GLN A 107 5.23 -16.69 -12.57
C GLN A 107 5.11 -18.18 -12.90
N LEU A 108 3.94 -18.78 -12.66
CA LEU A 108 3.61 -20.07 -13.26
C LEU A 108 3.55 -19.94 -14.78
N LYS A 109 4.00 -20.98 -15.49
CA LYS A 109 3.87 -21.08 -16.94
C LYS A 109 2.43 -20.87 -17.38
N LYS A 110 2.25 -20.17 -18.50
CA LYS A 110 0.93 -19.84 -19.06
C LYS A 110 0.00 -21.06 -19.15
N GLU A 111 0.51 -22.21 -19.55
CA GLU A 111 -0.32 -23.42 -19.71
C GLU A 111 -0.88 -23.90 -18.37
N ILE A 112 -0.09 -23.81 -17.30
CA ILE A 112 -0.49 -24.17 -15.94
C ILE A 112 -1.52 -23.18 -15.39
N LEU A 113 -1.31 -21.89 -15.64
CA LEU A 113 -2.28 -20.84 -15.28
C LEU A 113 -3.63 -21.07 -15.95
N ILE A 114 -3.63 -21.41 -17.24
CA ILE A 114 -4.85 -21.71 -18.01
C ILE A 114 -5.52 -22.97 -17.48
N GLU A 115 -4.75 -24.02 -17.15
CA GLU A 115 -5.29 -25.24 -16.56
C GLU A 115 -6.04 -24.97 -15.25
N ILE A 116 -5.46 -24.16 -14.36
CA ILE A 116 -5.98 -23.95 -13.00
C ILE A 116 -7.13 -22.93 -12.98
N PHE A 117 -6.98 -21.81 -13.70
CA PHE A 117 -7.87 -20.66 -13.58
C PHE A 117 -8.63 -20.32 -14.87
N GLY A 118 -8.26 -20.91 -16.01
CA GLY A 118 -8.89 -20.71 -17.31
C GLY A 118 -8.14 -19.76 -18.26
N GLU A 119 -8.55 -19.78 -19.53
CA GLU A 119 -7.93 -19.05 -20.67
C GLU A 119 -7.71 -17.54 -20.41
N GLU A 120 -8.63 -16.90 -19.69
CA GLU A 120 -8.58 -15.45 -19.45
C GLU A 120 -7.61 -15.03 -18.35
N PHE A 121 -7.17 -15.97 -17.50
CA PHE A 121 -6.43 -15.65 -16.29
C PHE A 121 -5.07 -14.96 -16.54
N PRO A 122 -4.24 -15.42 -17.50
CA PRO A 122 -2.98 -14.73 -17.82
C PRO A 122 -3.19 -13.28 -18.26
N ASN A 123 -4.28 -13.00 -18.99
CA ASN A 123 -4.61 -11.64 -19.41
C ASN A 123 -5.03 -10.77 -18.22
N GLN A 124 -5.77 -11.32 -17.26
CA GLN A 124 -6.17 -10.62 -16.04
C GLN A 124 -4.96 -10.22 -15.19
N ILE A 125 -3.99 -11.13 -15.00
CA ILE A 125 -2.72 -10.84 -14.31
C ILE A 125 -2.02 -9.66 -14.97
N LYS A 126 -1.88 -9.70 -16.30
CA LYS A 126 -1.22 -8.64 -17.06
C LYS A 126 -1.94 -7.30 -16.90
N GLN A 127 -3.27 -7.28 -17.01
CA GLN A 127 -4.07 -6.05 -16.85
C GLN A 127 -3.95 -5.47 -15.45
N CYS A 128 -3.99 -6.31 -14.42
CA CYS A 128 -3.82 -5.89 -13.02
C CYS A 128 -2.44 -5.27 -12.80
N TYR A 129 -1.38 -5.92 -13.29
CA TYR A 129 -0.02 -5.42 -13.20
C TYR A 129 0.18 -4.11 -13.98
N ASP A 130 -0.31 -4.04 -15.22
CA ASP A 130 -0.20 -2.82 -16.04
C ASP A 130 -0.92 -1.64 -15.36
N SER A 131 -2.11 -1.86 -14.78
CA SER A 131 -2.84 -0.85 -14.01
C SER A 131 -2.04 -0.40 -12.79
N TYR A 132 -1.49 -1.36 -12.03
CA TYR A 132 -0.67 -1.04 -10.86
C TYR A 132 0.55 -0.20 -11.23
N ILE A 133 1.26 -0.55 -12.31
CA ILE A 133 2.42 0.22 -12.78
C ILE A 133 2.00 1.63 -13.21
N GLN A 134 0.88 1.79 -13.91
CA GLN A 134 0.37 3.11 -14.27
C GLN A 134 0.02 3.95 -13.03
N ASP A 135 -0.61 3.34 -12.03
CA ASP A 135 -0.90 4.01 -10.75
C ASP A 135 0.39 4.42 -10.03
N GLN A 136 1.41 3.56 -10.02
CA GLN A 136 2.72 3.88 -9.44
C GLN A 136 3.39 5.04 -10.19
N ILE A 137 3.32 5.07 -11.52
CA ILE A 137 3.88 6.15 -12.35
C ILE A 137 3.15 7.48 -12.06
N ASN A 138 1.82 7.46 -12.05
CA ASN A 138 1.00 8.65 -11.83
C ASN A 138 1.19 9.23 -10.42
N ASN A 139 1.37 8.36 -9.43
CA ASN A 139 1.56 8.75 -8.03
C ASN A 139 3.05 8.88 -7.64
N PHE A 140 3.99 8.56 -8.53
CA PHE A 140 5.42 8.64 -8.29
C PHE A 140 5.88 9.99 -7.72
N PRO A 141 5.40 11.16 -8.19
CA PRO A 141 5.81 12.44 -7.63
C PRO A 141 5.49 12.55 -6.14
N ILE A 142 4.32 12.06 -5.72
CA ILE A 142 3.85 12.07 -4.34
C ILE A 142 4.69 11.11 -3.49
N TYR A 143 4.94 9.89 -3.98
CA TYR A 143 5.79 8.92 -3.29
C TYR A 143 7.22 9.43 -3.13
N SER A 144 7.79 10.06 -4.16
CA SER A 144 9.14 10.64 -4.08
C SER A 144 9.24 11.77 -3.06
N GLN A 145 8.20 12.62 -2.96
CA GLN A 145 8.14 13.69 -1.97
C GLN A 145 8.05 13.13 -0.55
N ASN A 146 7.21 12.12 -0.35
CA ASN A 146 7.04 11.47 0.95
C ASN A 146 8.30 10.69 1.38
N CYS A 147 8.95 9.97 0.46
CA CYS A 147 10.22 9.29 0.75
C CYS A 147 11.33 10.28 1.09
N ASN A 148 11.42 11.42 0.39
CA ASN A 148 12.38 12.47 0.74
C ASN A 148 12.08 13.09 2.11
N GLN A 149 10.81 13.28 2.47
CA GLN A 149 10.43 13.75 3.81
C GLN A 149 10.79 12.73 4.90
N LEU A 150 10.53 11.44 4.69
CA LEU A 150 10.85 10.37 5.63
C LEU A 150 12.37 10.17 5.79
N LEU A 151 13.14 10.22 4.69
CA LEU A 151 14.60 10.17 4.74
C LEU A 151 15.18 11.41 5.42
N THR A 152 14.61 12.60 5.18
CA THR A 152 15.01 13.81 5.88
C THR A 152 14.71 13.68 7.37
N PHE A 153 13.56 13.13 7.75
CA PHE A 153 13.19 12.90 9.13
C PHE A 153 14.09 11.87 9.81
N SER A 154 14.45 10.76 9.15
CA SER A 154 15.33 9.73 9.72
C SER A 154 16.76 10.23 9.90
N VAL A 155 17.32 10.94 8.91
CA VAL A 155 18.64 11.57 9.00
C VAL A 155 18.65 12.64 10.08
N LEU A 156 17.62 13.48 10.17
CA LEU A 156 17.50 14.45 11.25
C LEU A 156 17.38 13.76 12.61
N HIS A 157 16.57 12.72 12.75
CA HIS A 157 16.40 12.00 14.01
C HIS A 157 17.71 11.35 14.48
N GLN A 158 18.48 10.75 13.56
CA GLN A 158 19.80 10.19 13.85
C GLN A 158 20.83 11.28 14.20
N TYR A 159 20.82 12.41 13.47
CA TYR A 159 21.70 13.53 13.79
C TYR A 159 21.33 14.18 15.13
N PHE A 160 20.04 14.22 15.46
CA PHE A 160 19.54 14.70 16.74
C PHE A 160 19.86 13.73 17.86
N SER A 161 19.76 12.41 17.71
CA SER A 161 20.09 11.47 18.78
C SER A 161 21.53 11.62 19.27
N ASP A 162 22.45 11.94 18.36
CA ASP A 162 23.90 11.99 18.59
C ASP A 162 24.40 13.34 19.14
N LEU A 163 23.53 14.35 19.23
CA LEU A 163 23.86 15.64 19.84
C LEU A 163 23.78 15.58 21.38
N ASP A 164 24.71 16.25 22.06
CA ASP A 164 24.61 16.46 23.52
C ASP A 164 23.39 17.34 23.85
N LEU A 165 22.86 17.17 25.07
CA LEU A 165 21.65 17.82 25.57
C LEU A 165 21.63 19.35 25.41
N ASP A 166 22.75 20.05 25.63
CA ASP A 166 22.82 21.51 25.50
C ASP A 166 22.67 21.96 24.05
N ARG A 167 23.17 21.17 23.10
CA ARG A 167 23.00 21.45 21.66
C ARG A 167 21.59 21.15 21.20
N LYS A 168 20.96 20.10 21.73
CA LYS A 168 19.54 19.78 21.48
C LYS A 168 18.64 20.92 21.94
N ASP A 169 18.86 21.46 23.13
CA ASP A 169 18.06 22.55 23.69
C ASP A 169 18.19 23.84 22.87
N LYS A 170 19.41 24.18 22.45
CA LYS A 170 19.65 25.36 21.61
C LYS A 170 19.00 25.24 20.23
N ILE A 171 19.02 24.04 19.63
CA ILE A 171 18.34 23.81 18.35
C ILE A 171 16.82 23.84 18.53
N SER A 172 16.29 23.26 19.61
CA SER A 172 14.87 23.30 19.95
C SER A 172 14.36 24.74 20.13
N GLN A 173 15.13 25.59 20.81
CA GLN A 173 14.83 27.02 20.95
C GLN A 173 14.84 27.75 19.60
N ASN A 174 15.80 27.44 18.72
CA ASN A 174 15.86 28.01 17.38
C ASN A 174 14.69 27.57 16.50
N ILE A 175 14.31 26.30 16.55
CA ILE A 175 13.14 25.76 15.85
C ILE A 175 11.89 26.50 16.35
N THR A 176 11.68 26.58 17.66
CA THR A 176 10.54 27.28 18.25
C THR A 176 10.47 28.75 17.82
N SER A 177 11.62 29.43 17.80
CA SER A 177 11.74 30.81 17.32
C SER A 177 11.37 30.95 15.84
N LEU A 178 11.86 30.05 14.99
CA LEU A 178 11.54 30.02 13.57
C LEU A 178 10.05 29.71 13.32
N THR A 179 9.49 28.72 14.01
CA THR A 179 8.07 28.38 13.92
C THR A 179 7.18 29.57 14.30
N ASN A 180 7.53 30.30 15.35
CA ASN A 180 6.77 31.50 15.74
C ASN A 180 6.90 32.62 14.69
N LYS A 181 8.08 32.80 14.05
CA LYS A 181 8.25 33.76 12.95
C LYS A 181 7.43 33.39 11.72
N ILE A 182 7.37 32.11 11.37
CA ILE A 182 6.54 31.61 10.25
C ILE A 182 5.07 31.89 10.54
N ARG A 183 4.58 31.52 11.73
CA ARG A 183 3.18 31.76 12.13
C ARG A 183 2.80 33.25 12.04
N SER A 184 3.69 34.14 12.51
CA SER A 184 3.47 35.59 12.40
C SER A 184 3.41 36.09 10.96
N HIS A 185 4.20 35.50 10.05
CA HIS A 185 4.12 35.82 8.62
C HIS A 185 2.81 35.31 7.99
N GLU A 186 2.36 34.10 8.36
CA GLU A 186 1.09 33.54 7.91
C GLU A 186 -0.10 34.40 8.34
N GLU A 187 -0.13 34.84 9.60
CA GLU A 187 -1.14 35.79 10.11
C GLU A 187 -1.13 37.10 9.31
N THR A 188 0.06 37.64 9.03
CA THR A 188 0.20 38.86 8.22
C THR A 188 -0.33 38.67 6.80
N LEU A 189 -0.06 37.51 6.20
CA LEU A 189 -0.53 37.19 4.85
C LEU A 189 -2.05 37.03 4.82
N ASN A 190 -2.63 36.33 5.81
CA ASN A 190 -4.08 36.14 5.94
C ASN A 190 -4.80 37.49 6.12
N ASN A 191 -4.26 38.39 6.95
CA ASN A 191 -4.81 39.74 7.10
C ASN A 191 -4.80 40.53 5.79
N LYS A 192 -3.71 40.43 5.01
CA LYS A 192 -3.64 41.08 3.68
C LYS A 192 -4.64 40.48 2.70
N LEU A 193 -4.82 39.16 2.73
CA LEU A 193 -5.79 38.47 1.88
C LEU A 193 -7.22 38.92 2.22
N GLU A 194 -7.56 39.00 3.51
CA GLU A 194 -8.86 39.48 3.97
C GLU A 194 -9.13 40.93 3.51
N MET A 195 -8.14 41.82 3.66
CA MET A 195 -8.25 43.20 3.14
C MET A 195 -8.47 43.23 1.62
N ALA A 196 -7.75 42.39 0.86
CA ALA A 196 -7.93 42.31 -0.59
C ALA A 196 -9.34 41.81 -0.96
N SER A 197 -9.87 40.82 -0.23
CA SER A 197 -11.24 40.33 -0.41
C SER A 197 -12.29 41.40 -0.10
N GLN A 198 -12.10 42.18 0.98
CA GLN A 198 -13.00 43.31 1.31
C GLN A 198 -12.98 44.39 0.23
N LEU A 199 -11.80 44.74 -0.31
CA LEU A 199 -11.67 45.70 -1.41
C LEU A 199 -12.34 45.20 -2.69
N LEU A 200 -12.17 43.90 -3.02
CA LEU A 200 -12.82 43.29 -4.17
C LEU A 200 -14.34 43.32 -4.03
N ASN A 201 -14.89 42.93 -2.87
CA ASN A 201 -16.33 42.97 -2.62
C ASN A 201 -16.89 44.39 -2.75
N LYS A 202 -16.17 45.39 -2.22
CA LYS A 202 -16.55 46.80 -2.37
C LYS A 202 -16.56 47.25 -3.83
N ALA A 203 -15.57 46.85 -4.63
CA ALA A 203 -15.50 47.16 -6.05
C ALA A 203 -16.66 46.51 -6.83
N VAL A 204 -16.98 45.25 -6.53
CA VAL A 204 -18.13 44.54 -7.13
C VAL A 204 -19.44 45.25 -6.80
N SER A 205 -19.69 45.61 -5.53
CA SER A 205 -20.90 46.34 -5.16
C SER A 205 -21.01 47.72 -5.83
N GLN A 206 -19.89 48.39 -6.08
CA GLN A 206 -19.88 49.65 -6.83
C GLN A 206 -20.21 49.46 -8.31
N LEU A 207 -19.75 48.37 -8.93
CA LEU A 207 -20.10 48.02 -10.31
C LEU A 207 -21.59 47.67 -10.45
N ASP A 208 -22.17 46.94 -9.49
CA ASP A 208 -23.60 46.63 -9.48
C ASP A 208 -24.48 47.88 -9.33
N LEU A 209 -24.02 48.87 -8.55
CA LEU A 209 -24.69 50.17 -8.46
C LEU A 209 -24.64 50.91 -9.81
N LEU A 210 -23.52 50.88 -10.51
CA LEU A 210 -23.37 51.54 -11.82
C LEU A 210 -24.22 50.86 -12.90
N SER A 211 -24.29 49.53 -12.92
CA SER A 211 -25.12 48.78 -13.88
C SER A 211 -26.63 48.98 -13.64
N SER A 212 -27.05 49.22 -12.40
CA SER A 212 -28.44 49.55 -12.07
C SER A 212 -28.90 50.94 -12.54
N VAL A 213 -27.97 51.87 -12.77
CA VAL A 213 -28.25 53.23 -13.25
C VAL A 213 -28.47 53.27 -14.76
N GLU A 214 -27.85 52.39 -15.54
CA GLU A 214 -28.02 52.30 -17.00
C GLU A 214 -29.38 51.73 -17.43
N VAL A 215 -30.11 51.05 -16.55
CA VAL A 215 -31.44 50.46 -16.86
C VAL A 215 -32.59 51.47 -16.69
N CYS A 216 -32.32 52.69 -16.19
CA CYS A 216 -33.33 53.73 -15.95
C CYS A 216 -33.27 54.93 -16.93
N GLN A 217 -32.55 54.82 -18.05
CA GLN A 217 -32.58 55.79 -19.17
C GLN A 217 -33.28 55.20 -20.39
#